data_AF-A0A4Q9M369-F1
#
_entry.id   AF-A0A4Q9M369-F1
#
_cell.length_a   1.000
_cell.length_b   1.000
_cell.length_c   1.000
_cell.angle_alpha   90.00
_cell.angle_beta   90.00
_cell.angle_gamma   90.00
#
_symmetry.space_group_name_H-M   'P 1'
#
loop_
_entity.id
_entity.type
_entity.pdbx_description
1 polymer ?
#
loop_
_entity_poly.entity_id
_entity_poly.type
_entity_poly.pdbx_seq_one_letter_code
_entity_poly.pdbx_strand_id
1 'polypeptide(L)'
;MPTFPPLKNDLILRATRGEETERAPVWVMRQAERYLLTKFLAVRAEHGLFEICRTPELGKEVTLSMGMEVLINPGQHFPDPLVTPRDTERLIKDGDVDKGLGYVYETMMHTCRALNGEVPLVGFSGTPWTRFWYMIEGGGSKTFQKCK
;
A
#
# COMPACT_ATOMS: atom_id res chain seq x y z
N MET A 1 -9.77 -4.71 21.96
CA MET A 1 -9.61 -4.45 20.51
C MET A 1 -10.46 -3.26 20.15
N PRO A 2 -10.01 -2.37 19.24
CA PRO A 2 -10.83 -1.26 18.78
C PRO A 2 -12.12 -1.79 18.14
N THR A 3 -13.26 -1.21 18.51
CA THR A 3 -14.57 -1.54 17.93
C THR A 3 -14.79 -0.71 16.68
N PHE A 4 -15.13 -1.35 15.57
CA PHE A 4 -15.48 -0.70 14.31
C PHE A 4 -16.98 -0.88 14.00
N PRO A 5 -17.59 0.05 13.25
CA PRO A 5 -18.97 -0.11 12.79
C PRO A 5 -19.16 -1.41 11.99
N PRO A 6 -20.35 -2.04 12.05
CA PRO A 6 -20.64 -3.22 11.24
C PRO A 6 -20.58 -2.89 9.74
N LEU A 7 -20.15 -3.86 8.94
CA LEU A 7 -20.08 -3.71 7.48
C LEU A 7 -21.48 -3.62 6.86
N LYS A 8 -21.66 -2.64 5.97
CA LYS A 8 -22.87 -2.44 5.17
C LYS A 8 -22.81 -3.18 3.84
N ASN A 9 -21.64 -3.20 3.21
CA ASN A 9 -21.37 -3.95 1.99
C ASN A 9 -20.19 -4.91 2.22
N ASP A 10 -20.47 -6.20 2.30
CA ASP A 10 -19.49 -7.26 2.55
C ASP A 10 -19.25 -8.15 1.31
N LEU A 11 -19.76 -7.75 0.14
CA LEU A 11 -19.76 -8.54 -1.09
C LEU A 11 -18.39 -9.12 -1.44
N ILE A 12 -17.33 -8.31 -1.32
CA ILE A 12 -15.97 -8.76 -1.62
C ILE A 12 -15.49 -9.83 -0.64
N LEU A 13 -15.90 -9.77 0.63
CA LEU A 13 -15.53 -10.79 1.62
C LEU A 13 -16.27 -12.10 1.34
N ARG A 14 -17.58 -12.04 1.07
CA ARG A 14 -18.38 -13.22 0.69
C ARG A 14 -17.85 -13.89 -0.58
N ALA A 15 -17.57 -13.10 -1.61
CA ALA A 15 -16.98 -13.60 -2.85
C ALA A 15 -15.62 -14.28 -2.61
N THR A 16 -14.75 -13.73 -1.75
CA THR A 16 -13.45 -14.38 -1.43
C THR A 16 -13.59 -15.70 -0.66
N ARG A 17 -14.74 -15.93 -0.01
CA ARG A 17 -15.06 -17.18 0.69
C ARG A 17 -15.76 -18.20 -0.22
N GLY A 18 -16.07 -17.83 -1.46
CA GLY A 18 -16.80 -18.67 -2.41
C GLY A 18 -18.31 -18.72 -2.14
N GLU A 19 -18.85 -17.76 -1.40
CA GLU A 19 -20.29 -17.65 -1.12
C GLU A 19 -21.03 -17.04 -2.33
N GLU A 20 -22.32 -17.37 -2.46
CA GLU A 20 -23.17 -16.76 -3.49
C GLU A 20 -23.42 -15.27 -3.17
N THR A 21 -23.30 -14.42 -4.18
CA THR A 21 -23.46 -12.97 -4.07
C THR A 21 -24.46 -12.47 -5.10
N GLU A 22 -25.29 -11.50 -4.70
CA GLU A 22 -26.29 -10.88 -5.56
C GLU A 22 -25.69 -10.16 -6.79
N ARG A 23 -24.40 -9.82 -6.75
CA ARG A 23 -23.63 -9.27 -7.88
C ARG A 23 -22.13 -9.48 -7.67
N ALA A 24 -21.37 -9.46 -8.75
CA ALA A 24 -19.91 -9.51 -8.69
C ALA A 24 -19.33 -8.22 -8.06
N PRO A 25 -18.53 -8.32 -6.97
CA PRO A 25 -17.81 -7.17 -6.43
C PRO A 25 -16.65 -6.77 -7.35
N VAL A 26 -16.37 -5.46 -7.42
CA VAL A 26 -15.25 -4.92 -8.19
C VAL A 26 -14.38 -4.00 -7.33
N TRP A 27 -13.06 -4.14 -7.49
CA TRP A 27 -12.05 -3.23 -6.97
C TRP A 27 -10.91 -3.12 -7.98
N VAL A 28 -10.16 -2.02 -7.97
CA VAL A 28 -9.09 -1.80 -8.95
C VAL A 28 -7.76 -1.58 -8.24
N MET A 29 -6.75 -2.38 -8.60
CA MET A 29 -5.40 -2.19 -8.08
C MET A 29 -4.87 -0.79 -8.43
N ARG A 30 -4.33 -0.09 -7.43
CA ARG A 30 -3.85 1.30 -7.51
C ARG A 30 -4.94 2.34 -7.83
N GLN A 31 -6.18 2.07 -7.40
CA GLN A 31 -7.29 3.02 -7.54
C GLN A 31 -7.02 4.40 -6.93
N ALA A 32 -6.22 4.49 -5.85
CA ALA A 32 -5.89 5.75 -5.18
C ALA A 32 -4.70 6.53 -5.79
N GLU A 33 -3.82 5.89 -6.56
CA GLU A 33 -2.61 6.52 -7.10
C GLU A 33 -2.79 6.94 -8.56
N ARG A 34 -3.52 6.14 -9.35
CA ARG A 34 -3.61 6.30 -10.80
C ARG A 34 -4.82 7.11 -11.27
N TYR A 35 -5.69 7.58 -10.37
CA TYR A 35 -6.99 8.12 -10.78
C TYR A 35 -7.38 9.44 -10.09
N LEU A 36 -6.45 10.13 -9.42
CA LEU A 36 -6.73 11.33 -8.62
C LEU A 36 -5.89 12.53 -9.05
N LEU A 37 -6.23 13.11 -10.20
CA LEU A 37 -5.47 14.24 -10.73
C LEU A 37 -5.55 15.51 -9.86
N THR A 38 -6.59 15.75 -9.06
CA THR A 38 -6.67 17.03 -8.31
C THR A 38 -6.19 16.91 -6.87
N LYS A 39 -6.73 15.97 -6.08
CA LYS A 39 -6.38 15.86 -4.65
C LYS A 39 -5.04 15.16 -4.43
N PHE A 40 -4.79 14.04 -5.10
CA PHE A 40 -3.52 13.32 -4.92
C PHE A 40 -2.35 14.10 -5.53
N LEU A 41 -2.51 14.77 -6.68
CA LEU A 41 -1.44 15.63 -7.22
C LEU A 41 -1.19 16.86 -6.34
N ALA A 42 -2.23 17.48 -5.75
CA ALA A 42 -2.02 18.57 -4.79
C ALA A 42 -1.20 18.08 -3.59
N VAL A 43 -1.58 16.94 -3.00
CA VAL A 43 -0.82 16.33 -1.91
C VAL A 43 0.60 15.95 -2.35
N ARG A 44 0.80 15.43 -3.57
CA ARG A 44 2.12 15.06 -4.13
C ARG A 44 2.98 16.26 -4.55
N ALA A 45 2.37 17.41 -4.83
CA ALA A 45 3.07 18.65 -5.14
C ALA A 45 3.71 19.24 -3.88
N GLU A 46 3.05 19.03 -2.73
CA GLU A 46 3.52 19.51 -1.44
C GLU A 46 4.35 18.47 -0.67
N HIS A 47 4.08 17.17 -0.87
CA HIS A 47 4.67 16.09 -0.08
C HIS A 47 5.34 14.97 -0.90
N GLY A 48 6.43 14.43 -0.36
CA GLY A 48 7.10 13.25 -0.91
C GLY A 48 6.26 11.97 -0.72
N LEU A 49 6.44 10.95 -1.58
CA LEU A 49 5.69 9.69 -1.47
C LEU A 49 5.83 9.03 -0.08
N PHE A 50 7.05 8.96 0.44
CA PHE A 50 7.30 8.35 1.76
C PHE A 50 6.77 9.18 2.92
N GLU A 51 6.65 10.50 2.74
CA GLU A 51 6.04 11.39 3.72
C GLU A 51 4.53 11.13 3.77
N ILE A 52 3.87 11.07 2.61
CA ILE A 52 2.44 10.70 2.50
C ILE A 52 2.19 9.34 3.15
N CYS A 53 3.05 8.34 2.90
CA CYS A 53 2.90 7.02 3.51
C CYS A 53 3.14 7.00 5.02
N ARG A 54 3.94 7.93 5.57
CA ARG A 54 4.27 7.99 7.01
C ARG A 54 3.35 8.91 7.81
N THR A 55 2.54 9.72 7.14
CA THR A 55 1.54 10.60 7.77
C THR A 55 0.15 9.97 7.65
N PRO A 56 -0.42 9.44 8.75
CA PRO A 56 -1.68 8.70 8.70
C PRO A 56 -2.86 9.49 8.11
N GLU A 57 -2.92 10.79 8.35
CA GLU A 57 -3.96 11.68 7.84
C GLU A 57 -3.92 11.77 6.32
N LEU A 58 -2.71 11.93 5.74
CA LEU A 58 -2.49 11.98 4.30
C LEU A 58 -2.77 10.61 3.66
N GLY A 59 -2.28 9.53 4.26
CA GLY A 59 -2.55 8.16 3.79
C GLY A 59 -4.04 7.83 3.75
N LYS A 60 -4.79 8.25 4.78
CA LYS A 60 -6.26 8.14 4.83
C LYS A 60 -6.92 8.94 3.71
N GLU A 61 -6.54 10.20 3.53
CA GLU A 61 -7.13 11.09 2.52
C GLU A 61 -6.94 10.56 1.10
N VAL A 62 -5.73 10.07 0.80
CA VAL A 62 -5.43 9.43 -0.49
C VAL A 62 -6.29 8.19 -0.70
N THR A 63 -6.48 7.37 0.34
CA THR A 63 -7.27 6.13 0.24
C THR A 63 -8.76 6.38 0.01
N LEU A 64 -9.33 7.44 0.59
CA LEU A 64 -10.77 7.77 0.48
C LEU A 64 -11.14 8.47 -0.83
N SER A 65 -10.17 8.94 -1.59
CA SER A 65 -10.41 9.72 -2.79
C SER A 65 -10.66 8.79 -4.00
N MET A 66 -11.77 8.99 -4.74
CA MET A 66 -12.08 8.28 -6.00
C MET A 66 -12.47 9.29 -7.11
N GLY A 67 -11.97 9.10 -8.34
CA GLY A 67 -12.14 9.98 -9.52
C GLY A 67 -11.46 9.36 -10.74
N MET A 68 -11.41 9.96 -11.94
CA MET A 68 -10.82 9.37 -13.17
C MET A 68 -9.63 10.19 -13.73
N GLU A 69 -8.86 9.54 -14.63
CA GLU A 69 -7.64 9.91 -15.40
C GLU A 69 -6.24 9.66 -14.80
N VAL A 70 -5.32 9.22 -15.67
CA VAL A 70 -4.06 8.48 -15.38
C VAL A 70 -2.81 9.25 -15.80
N LEU A 71 -1.79 9.28 -14.93
CA LEU A 71 -0.40 9.65 -15.24
C LEU A 71 0.58 8.56 -14.79
N ILE A 72 1.67 8.38 -15.55
CA ILE A 72 2.75 7.41 -15.29
C ILE A 72 3.90 8.14 -14.59
N ASN A 73 4.26 7.69 -13.39
CA ASN A 73 5.35 8.26 -12.59
C ASN A 73 6.51 7.25 -12.46
N PRO A 74 7.80 7.68 -12.51
CA PRO A 74 8.95 6.80 -12.27
C PRO A 74 8.86 6.00 -10.97
N GLY A 75 9.36 4.77 -11.03
CA GLY A 75 9.33 3.81 -9.91
C GLY A 75 10.34 4.10 -8.80
N GLN A 76 10.24 3.33 -7.72
CA GLN A 76 11.11 3.44 -6.55
C GLN A 76 12.55 3.00 -6.87
N HIS A 77 13.52 3.66 -6.22
CA HIS A 77 14.94 3.40 -6.34
C HIS A 77 15.58 3.27 -4.95
N PHE A 78 16.46 2.29 -4.77
CA PHE A 78 17.29 2.12 -3.58
C PHE A 78 18.71 2.62 -3.90
N PRO A 79 19.19 3.68 -3.22
CA PRO A 79 20.49 4.28 -3.52
C PRO A 79 21.67 3.37 -3.13
N ASP A 80 21.45 2.46 -2.18
CA ASP A 80 22.45 1.50 -1.70
C ASP A 80 21.84 0.08 -1.75
N PRO A 81 21.86 -0.59 -2.91
CA PRO A 81 21.34 -1.95 -3.08
C PRO A 81 22.23 -3.00 -2.41
N LEU A 82 21.68 -4.19 -2.15
CA LEU A 82 22.42 -5.35 -1.65
C LEU A 82 23.22 -5.96 -2.80
N VAL A 83 24.54 -6.03 -2.66
CA VAL A 83 25.47 -6.56 -3.66
C VAL A 83 26.13 -7.85 -3.16
N THR A 84 26.43 -7.93 -1.87
CA THR A 84 27.09 -9.08 -1.25
C THR A 84 26.23 -9.71 -0.15
N PRO A 85 26.42 -11.00 0.19
CA PRO A 85 25.71 -11.62 1.31
C PRO A 85 25.91 -10.88 2.64
N ARG A 86 27.07 -10.25 2.83
CA ARG A 86 27.39 -9.46 4.03
C ARG A 86 26.48 -8.26 4.18
N ASP A 87 25.96 -7.69 3.09
CA ASP A 87 25.10 -6.52 3.15
C ASP A 87 23.78 -6.82 3.91
N THR A 88 23.41 -8.10 4.07
CA THR A 88 22.27 -8.51 4.91
C THR A 88 22.48 -8.18 6.40
N GLU A 89 23.71 -7.94 6.84
CA GLU A 89 24.04 -7.52 8.20
C GLU A 89 23.43 -6.15 8.55
N ARG A 90 23.23 -5.28 7.55
CA ARG A 90 22.64 -3.94 7.73
C ARG A 90 21.11 -3.94 7.86
N LEU A 91 20.47 -5.09 7.62
CA LEU A 91 19.01 -5.19 7.69
C LEU A 91 18.55 -5.17 9.14
N ILE A 92 17.37 -4.59 9.36
CA ILE A 92 16.69 -4.63 10.66
C ILE A 92 16.25 -6.08 10.93
N LYS A 93 16.72 -6.66 12.04
CA LYS A 93 16.51 -8.08 12.40
C LYS A 93 15.56 -8.30 13.58
N ASP A 94 15.22 -7.25 14.33
CA ASP A 94 14.36 -7.36 15.51
C ASP A 94 12.92 -7.75 15.15
N GLY A 95 12.48 -7.46 13.92
CA GLY A 95 11.17 -7.83 13.41
C GLY A 95 10.01 -7.10 14.09
N ASP A 96 10.30 -6.04 14.85
CA ASP A 96 9.29 -5.27 15.60
C ASP A 96 8.50 -4.38 14.63
N VAL A 97 7.37 -4.90 14.19
CA VAL A 97 6.51 -4.25 13.20
C VAL A 97 5.89 -2.97 13.78
N ASP A 98 5.59 -2.94 15.08
CA ASP A 98 4.98 -1.77 15.71
C ASP A 98 5.96 -0.58 15.73
N LYS A 99 7.24 -0.83 16.02
CA LYS A 99 8.28 0.20 15.95
C LYS A 99 8.56 0.67 14.53
N GLY A 100 8.64 -0.25 13.57
CA GLY A 100 9.05 0.06 12.20
C GLY A 100 7.93 0.59 11.30
N LEU A 101 6.70 0.13 11.54
CA LEU A 101 5.55 0.32 10.64
C LEU A 101 4.27 0.73 11.40
N GLY A 102 4.36 1.20 12.65
CA GLY A 102 3.21 1.64 13.46
C GLY A 102 2.29 2.64 12.74
N TYR A 103 2.87 3.55 11.96
CA TYR A 103 2.13 4.52 11.14
C TYR A 103 1.19 3.86 10.11
N VAL A 104 1.49 2.64 9.65
CA VAL A 104 0.61 1.86 8.75
C VAL A 104 -0.64 1.43 9.51
N TYR A 105 -0.49 0.93 10.73
CA TYR A 105 -1.62 0.54 11.57
C TYR A 105 -2.49 1.75 11.92
N GLU A 106 -1.89 2.89 12.24
CA GLU A 106 -2.62 4.14 12.48
C GLU A 106 -3.42 4.58 11.25
N THR A 107 -2.79 4.56 10.07
CA THR A 107 -3.46 4.86 8.79
C THR A 107 -4.64 3.93 8.56
N MET A 108 -4.45 2.62 8.76
CA MET A 108 -5.52 1.62 8.61
C MET A 108 -6.67 1.88 9.58
N MET A 109 -6.38 2.16 10.86
CA MET A 109 -7.40 2.47 11.86
C MET A 109 -8.19 3.74 11.50
N HIS A 110 -7.50 4.80 11.10
CA HIS A 110 -8.12 6.06 10.68
C HIS A 110 -9.02 5.85 9.45
N THR A 111 -8.55 5.05 8.50
CA THR A 111 -9.29 4.73 7.28
C THR A 111 -10.52 3.88 7.57
N CYS A 112 -10.40 2.81 8.36
CA CYS A 112 -11.54 1.98 8.78
C CYS A 112 -12.62 2.80 9.48
N ARG A 113 -12.24 3.73 10.37
CA ARG A 113 -13.19 4.63 11.04
C ARG A 113 -13.87 5.57 10.05
N ALA A 114 -13.10 6.17 9.14
CA ALA A 114 -13.63 7.10 8.15
C ALA A 114 -14.56 6.42 7.13
N LEU A 115 -14.27 5.16 6.78
CA LEU A 115 -15.15 4.34 5.94
C LEU A 115 -16.47 3.99 6.62
N ASN A 116 -16.56 4.07 7.96
CA ASN A 116 -17.80 3.86 8.73
C ASN A 116 -18.58 2.58 8.35
N GLY A 117 -17.85 1.50 8.07
CA GLY A 117 -18.43 0.21 7.65
C GLY A 117 -19.01 0.19 6.23
N GLU A 118 -18.86 1.23 5.42
CA GLU A 118 -19.40 1.26 4.04
C GLU A 118 -18.86 0.11 3.19
N VAL A 119 -17.55 -0.14 3.22
CA VAL A 119 -16.87 -1.21 2.47
C VAL A 119 -15.69 -1.76 3.26
N PRO A 120 -15.21 -3.00 2.96
CA PRO A 120 -14.04 -3.56 3.62
C PRO A 120 -12.75 -2.86 3.20
N LEU A 121 -11.83 -2.66 4.14
CA LEU A 121 -10.47 -2.17 3.85
C LEU A 121 -9.54 -3.35 3.57
N VAL A 122 -8.80 -3.29 2.46
CA VAL A 122 -7.83 -4.32 2.06
C VAL A 122 -6.41 -3.88 2.41
N GLY A 123 -5.76 -4.59 3.32
CA GLY A 123 -4.32 -4.47 3.58
C GLY A 123 -3.50 -5.31 2.58
N PHE A 124 -2.25 -4.92 2.33
CA PHE A 124 -1.38 -5.67 1.42
C PHE A 124 0.10 -5.54 1.81
N SER A 125 0.93 -6.46 1.30
CA SER A 125 2.39 -6.37 1.36
C SER A 125 2.99 -7.00 0.10
N GLY A 126 4.19 -6.55 -0.27
CA GLY A 126 4.96 -7.20 -1.32
C GLY A 126 5.43 -8.58 -0.88
N THR A 127 5.43 -9.55 -1.80
CA THR A 127 5.93 -10.90 -1.51
C THR A 127 7.43 -10.90 -1.19
N PRO A 128 7.95 -11.89 -0.46
CA PRO A 128 9.39 -11.94 -0.10
C PRO A 128 10.31 -11.86 -1.32
N TRP A 129 10.02 -12.65 -2.36
CA TRP A 129 10.77 -12.60 -3.62
C TRP A 129 10.73 -11.22 -4.25
N THR A 130 9.55 -10.59 -4.28
CA THR A 130 9.41 -9.26 -4.88
C THR A 130 10.27 -8.23 -4.15
N ARG A 131 10.22 -8.24 -2.82
CA ARG A 131 11.02 -7.34 -1.98
C ARG A 131 12.51 -7.58 -2.17
N PHE A 132 12.92 -8.85 -2.21
CA PHE A 132 14.32 -9.25 -2.39
C PHE A 132 14.94 -8.68 -3.67
N TRP A 133 14.28 -8.82 -4.82
CA TRP A 133 14.88 -8.34 -6.07
C TRP A 133 14.93 -6.80 -6.13
N TYR A 134 13.96 -6.08 -5.57
CA TYR A 134 14.06 -4.63 -5.46
C TYR A 134 15.27 -4.18 -4.65
N MET A 135 15.58 -4.90 -3.56
CA MET A 135 16.73 -4.61 -2.69
C MET A 135 18.07 -4.88 -3.38
N ILE A 136 18.16 -5.87 -4.28
CA ILE A 136 19.38 -6.22 -5.01
C ILE A 136 19.54 -5.40 -6.31
N GLU A 137 18.47 -5.28 -7.10
CA GLU A 137 18.51 -4.55 -8.37
C GLU A 137 18.69 -3.05 -8.14
N GLY A 138 18.17 -2.55 -7.01
CA GLY A 138 18.15 -1.13 -6.67
C GLY A 138 16.93 -0.39 -7.22
N GLY A 139 15.95 -1.09 -7.79
CA GLY A 139 14.77 -0.49 -8.41
C GLY A 139 14.08 -1.47 -9.37
N GLY A 140 13.17 -0.96 -10.19
CA GLY A 140 12.49 -1.76 -11.21
C GLY A 140 13.46 -2.34 -12.25
N SER A 141 13.42 -3.66 -12.46
CA SER A 141 14.29 -4.39 -13.38
C SER A 141 13.44 -5.32 -14.25
N LYS A 142 13.72 -5.34 -15.55
CA LYS A 142 13.04 -6.24 -16.51
C LYS A 142 13.79 -7.57 -16.68
N THR A 143 15.07 -7.59 -16.34
CA THR A 143 16.00 -8.67 -16.67
C THR A 143 16.43 -9.48 -15.45
N PHE A 144 16.31 -8.89 -14.25
CA PHE A 144 16.67 -9.51 -12.95
C PHE A 144 18.09 -10.08 -12.94
N GLN A 145 19.03 -9.41 -13.61
CA GLN A 145 20.38 -9.94 -13.84
C GLN A 145 21.21 -10.06 -12.56
N LYS A 146 20.98 -9.22 -11.55
CA LYS A 146 21.72 -9.27 -10.29
C LYS A 146 21.16 -10.32 -9.32
N CYS A 147 19.93 -10.78 -9.56
CA CYS A 147 19.21 -11.72 -8.69
C CYS A 147 19.27 -13.18 -9.17
N LYS A 148 19.94 -13.45 -10.30
CA LYS A 148 20.08 -14.78 -10.91
C LYS A 148 21.33 -15.50 -10.42
#